data_AF-A0A371EDG8-F1
#
_entry.id   AF-A0A371EDG8-F1
#
_cell.length_a   1.000
_cell.length_b   1.000
_cell.length_c   1.000
_cell.angle_alpha   90.00
_cell.angle_beta   90.00
_cell.angle_gamma   90.00
#
_symmetry.space_group_name_H-M   'P 1'
#
loop_
_entity.id
_entity.type
_entity.pdbx_description
1 polymer ?
#
loop_
_entity_poly.entity_id
_entity_poly.type
_entity_poly.pdbx_seq_one_letter_code
_entity_poly.pdbx_strand_id
1 'polypeptide(L)'
;MDIIVSVASPFVQRQFSYILSYQENLQRLETKVQRLEDTKASLEHSVVEAERNGEKIEDIVQNWLKKANATVVETKRLIDIEGHAEVGCCLGQFPNLWTRSQLSKKFEEMIRQISEVLANRNFDRISYRVPSEVTITPP
;
A
#
# COMPACT_ATOMS: atom_id res chain seq x y z
N MET A 1 30.61 -12.86 -8.98
CA MET A 1 29.83 -13.02 -7.72
C MET A 1 29.64 -14.51 -7.54
N ASP A 2 30.75 -15.23 -7.43
CA ASP A 2 30.81 -16.66 -7.67
C ASP A 2 31.75 -17.24 -6.62
N ILE A 3 31.38 -18.40 -6.06
CA ILE A 3 32.09 -19.25 -5.08
C ILE A 3 31.58 -19.21 -3.62
N ILE A 4 31.05 -18.09 -3.07
CA ILE A 4 30.71 -18.05 -1.63
C ILE A 4 29.48 -18.90 -1.24
N VAL A 5 28.54 -19.16 -2.16
CA VAL A 5 27.31 -19.93 -1.85
C VAL A 5 27.53 -21.46 -1.83
N SER A 6 28.62 -21.95 -2.43
CA SER A 6 28.83 -23.39 -2.68
C SER A 6 29.25 -24.21 -1.45
N VAL A 7 29.74 -23.57 -0.38
CA VAL A 7 30.27 -24.25 0.83
C VAL A 7 29.35 -24.09 2.05
N ALA A 8 28.17 -23.50 1.87
CA ALA A 8 27.19 -23.32 2.94
C ALA A 8 26.40 -24.62 3.18
N SER A 9 26.33 -25.10 4.43
CA SER A 9 25.47 -26.23 4.79
C SER A 9 24.00 -25.95 4.42
N PRO A 10 23.15 -26.97 4.20
CA PRO A 10 21.73 -26.77 3.86
C PRO A 10 20.99 -25.85 4.85
N PHE A 11 21.42 -25.84 6.11
CA PHE A 11 20.94 -24.90 7.12
C PHE A 11 21.25 -23.45 6.76
N VAL A 12 22.50 -23.14 6.42
CA VAL A 12 22.95 -21.80 6.04
C VAL A 12 22.26 -21.33 4.75
N GLN A 13 22.17 -22.19 3.73
CA GLN A 13 21.44 -21.88 2.48
C GLN A 13 19.97 -21.51 2.75
N ARG A 14 19.31 -22.27 3.62
CA ARG A 14 17.93 -22.01 4.02
C ARG A 14 17.79 -20.66 4.74
N GLN A 15 18.72 -20.31 5.63
CA GLN A 15 18.70 -19.00 6.30
C GLN A 15 18.85 -17.84 5.30
N PHE A 16 19.78 -17.96 4.36
CA PHE A 16 19.94 -16.95 3.30
C PHE A 16 18.69 -16.83 2.43
N SER A 17 18.04 -17.94 2.07
CA SER A 17 16.79 -17.90 1.29
C SER A 17 15.64 -17.16 2.01
N TYR A 18 15.57 -17.26 3.34
CA TYR A 18 14.59 -16.51 4.13
C TYR A 18 14.91 -15.02 4.20
N ILE A 19 16.20 -14.66 4.27
CA ILE A 19 16.62 -13.25 4.27
C ILE A 19 16.33 -12.61 2.92
N LEU A 20 16.66 -13.28 1.82
CA LEU A 20 16.40 -12.79 0.47
C LEU A 20 14.91 -12.62 0.20
N SER A 21 14.10 -13.64 0.48
CA SER A 21 12.64 -13.56 0.26
C SER A 21 11.97 -12.48 1.12
N TYR A 22 12.49 -12.25 2.34
CA TYR A 22 12.06 -11.15 3.19
C TYR A 22 12.36 -9.78 2.56
N GLN A 23 13.59 -9.55 2.09
CA GLN A 23 13.99 -8.28 1.45
C GLN A 23 13.20 -8.01 0.17
N GLU A 24 13.02 -9.04 -0.66
CA GLU A 24 12.20 -8.95 -1.88
C GLU A 24 10.73 -8.60 -1.55
N ASN A 25 10.16 -9.18 -0.49
CA ASN A 25 8.80 -8.88 -0.07
C ASN A 25 8.65 -7.46 0.47
N LEU A 26 9.63 -6.95 1.22
CA LEU A 26 9.63 -5.55 1.68
C LEU A 26 9.68 -4.58 0.49
N GLN A 27 10.61 -4.78 -0.45
CA GLN A 27 10.73 -3.94 -1.65
C GLN A 27 9.45 -3.97 -2.51
N ARG A 28 8.83 -5.14 -2.65
CA ARG A 28 7.53 -5.28 -3.33
C ARG A 28 6.42 -4.52 -2.62
N LEU A 29 6.40 -4.55 -1.28
CA LEU A 29 5.43 -3.81 -0.47
C LEU A 29 5.59 -2.30 -0.66
N GLU A 30 6.83 -1.79 -0.57
CA GLU A 30 7.15 -0.37 -0.81
C GLU A 30 6.71 0.10 -2.20
N THR A 31 7.02 -0.70 -3.23
CA THR A 31 6.62 -0.40 -4.60
C THR A 31 5.08 -0.36 -4.75
N LYS A 32 4.38 -1.30 -4.11
CA LYS A 32 2.92 -1.39 -4.17
C LYS A 32 2.25 -0.23 -3.43
N VAL A 33 2.74 0.15 -2.25
CA VAL A 33 2.18 1.27 -1.50
C VAL A 33 2.43 2.59 -2.22
N GLN A 34 3.61 2.80 -2.82
CA GLN A 34 3.89 3.99 -3.63
C GLN A 34 2.89 4.12 -4.78
N ARG A 35 2.64 3.03 -5.52
CA ARG A 35 1.64 3.03 -6.60
C ARG A 35 0.23 3.37 -6.10
N LEU A 36 -0.14 2.90 -4.91
CA LEU A 36 -1.43 3.25 -4.30
C LEU A 36 -1.50 4.74 -3.94
N GLU A 37 -0.42 5.31 -3.41
CA GLU A 37 -0.33 6.75 -3.11
C GLU A 37 -0.44 7.59 -4.38
N ASP A 38 0.28 7.23 -5.45
CA ASP A 38 0.21 7.95 -6.73
C ASP A 38 -1.20 7.90 -7.33
N THR A 39 -1.85 6.72 -7.28
CA THR A 39 -3.22 6.53 -7.77
C THR A 39 -4.21 7.35 -6.94
N LYS A 40 -4.03 7.37 -5.62
CA LYS A 40 -4.83 8.17 -4.70
C LYS A 40 -4.69 9.66 -5.00
N ALA A 41 -3.46 10.17 -5.11
CA ALA A 41 -3.19 11.58 -5.39
C ALA A 41 -3.79 12.02 -6.73
N SER A 42 -3.67 11.18 -7.76
CA SER A 42 -4.30 11.46 -9.06
C SER A 42 -5.82 11.58 -8.95
N LEU A 43 -6.46 10.72 -8.16
CA LEU A 43 -7.92 10.76 -7.98
C LEU A 43 -8.37 11.94 -7.12
N GLU A 44 -7.62 12.29 -6.08
CA GLU A 44 -7.87 13.48 -5.26
C GLU A 44 -7.82 14.76 -6.11
N HIS A 45 -6.88 14.86 -7.07
CA HIS A 45 -6.88 15.97 -8.02
C HIS A 45 -8.15 16.04 -8.87
N SER A 46 -8.64 14.89 -9.38
CA SER A 46 -9.89 14.85 -10.15
C SER A 46 -11.12 15.19 -9.30
N VAL A 47 -11.12 14.82 -8.02
CA VAL A 47 -12.16 15.22 -7.07
C VAL A 47 -12.16 16.74 -6.89
N VAL A 48 -11.00 17.35 -6.65
CA VAL A 48 -10.88 18.82 -6.52
C VAL A 48 -11.35 19.54 -7.79
N GLU A 49 -11.05 19.00 -8.97
CA GLU A 49 -11.52 19.55 -10.24
C GLU A 49 -13.06 19.48 -10.36
N ALA A 50 -13.66 18.34 -10.05
CA ALA A 50 -15.11 18.16 -10.09
C ALA A 50 -15.83 19.09 -9.09
N GLU A 51 -15.31 19.23 -7.87
CA GLU A 51 -15.83 20.16 -6.87
C GLU A 51 -15.77 21.61 -7.34
N ARG A 52 -14.66 22.02 -7.98
CA ARG A 52 -14.52 23.36 -8.60
C ARG A 52 -15.53 23.61 -9.72
N ASN A 53 -15.94 22.55 -10.41
CA ASN A 53 -16.97 22.59 -11.44
C ASN A 53 -18.40 22.52 -10.87
N GLY A 54 -18.56 22.50 -9.54
CA GLY A 54 -19.86 22.42 -8.87
C GLY A 54 -20.51 21.04 -8.97
N GLU A 55 -19.73 20.01 -9.28
CA GLU A 55 -20.22 18.64 -9.38
C GLU A 55 -20.17 17.95 -8.01
N LYS A 56 -21.10 17.01 -7.79
CA LYS A 56 -21.05 16.11 -6.64
C LYS A 56 -20.20 14.91 -6.97
N ILE A 57 -19.40 14.46 -6.02
CA ILE A 57 -18.56 13.28 -6.15
C ILE A 57 -19.39 12.03 -5.90
N GLU A 58 -19.15 10.97 -6.68
CA GLU A 58 -19.79 9.67 -6.48
C GLU A 58 -19.33 9.03 -5.16
N ASP A 59 -20.26 8.44 -4.40
CA ASP A 59 -19.95 7.82 -3.10
C ASP A 59 -18.91 6.70 -3.21
N ILE A 60 -18.88 5.99 -4.35
CA ILE A 60 -17.89 4.95 -4.62
C ILE A 60 -16.46 5.50 -4.63
N VAL A 61 -16.26 6.74 -5.12
CA VAL A 61 -14.97 7.43 -5.15
C VAL A 61 -14.52 7.76 -3.73
N GLN A 62 -15.43 8.33 -2.92
CA GLN A 62 -15.18 8.68 -1.53
C GLN A 62 -14.82 7.44 -0.70
N ASN A 63 -15.58 6.36 -0.87
CA ASN A 63 -15.31 5.08 -0.21
C ASN A 63 -13.96 4.48 -0.63
N TRP A 64 -13.61 4.57 -1.90
CA TRP A 64 -12.32 4.10 -2.40
C TRP A 64 -11.16 4.91 -1.78
N LEU A 65 -11.25 6.25 -1.78
CA LEU A 65 -10.23 7.13 -1.19
C LEU A 65 -10.03 6.85 0.30
N LYS A 66 -11.13 6.66 1.05
CA LYS A 66 -11.08 6.29 2.47
C LYS A 66 -10.34 4.96 2.68
N LYS A 67 -10.65 3.94 1.88
CA LYS A 67 -10.00 2.63 1.95
C LYS A 67 -8.51 2.74 1.59
N ALA A 68 -8.18 3.43 0.51
CA ALA A 68 -6.81 3.67 0.08
C ALA A 68 -5.99 4.37 1.17
N ASN A 69 -6.53 5.42 1.80
CA ASN A 69 -5.86 6.14 2.87
C ASN A 69 -5.59 5.25 4.10
N ALA A 70 -6.58 4.45 4.52
CA ALA A 70 -6.41 3.52 5.63
C ALA A 70 -5.33 2.46 5.32
N THR A 71 -5.32 1.89 4.12
CA THR A 71 -4.30 0.92 3.69
C THR A 71 -2.89 1.53 3.65
N VAL A 72 -2.74 2.77 3.16
CA VAL A 72 -1.45 3.48 3.16
C VAL A 72 -0.93 3.69 4.57
N VAL A 73 -1.78 4.17 5.49
CA VAL A 73 -1.40 4.40 6.89
C VAL A 73 -0.95 3.12 7.56
N GLU A 74 -1.72 2.04 7.42
CA GLU A 74 -1.37 0.75 8.02
C GLU A 74 -0.08 0.16 7.41
N THR A 75 0.11 0.29 6.10
CA THR A 75 1.32 -0.19 5.43
C THR A 75 2.56 0.58 5.90
N LYS A 76 2.49 1.91 5.98
CA LYS A 76 3.60 2.74 6.45
C LYS A 76 3.94 2.45 7.90
N ARG A 77 2.94 2.23 8.75
CA ARG A 77 3.16 1.80 10.14
C ARG A 77 3.88 0.45 10.20
N LEU A 78 3.50 -0.50 9.36
CA LEU A 78 4.15 -1.81 9.29
C LEU A 78 5.62 -1.72 8.86
N ILE A 79 5.93 -0.88 7.87
CA ILE A 79 7.30 -0.61 7.40
C ILE A 79 8.12 0.11 8.48
N ASP A 80 7.53 1.07 9.19
CA ASP A 80 8.21 1.82 10.25
C ASP A 80 8.57 0.93 11.47
N ILE A 81 7.63 0.08 11.89
CA ILE A 81 7.88 -0.92 12.95
C ILE A 81 9.07 -1.82 12.58
N GLU A 82 9.21 -2.16 11.30
CA GLU A 82 10.36 -2.91 10.81
C GLU A 82 11.66 -2.09 10.87
N GLY A 83 11.66 -0.87 10.31
CA GLY A 83 12.87 -0.02 10.32
C GLY A 83 13.41 0.18 11.73
N HIS A 84 12.53 0.32 12.71
CA HIS A 84 12.90 0.37 14.12
C HIS A 84 13.40 -0.97 14.68
N ALA A 85 12.83 -2.11 14.25
CA ALA A 85 13.30 -3.43 14.62
C ALA A 85 14.70 -3.74 14.06
N GLU A 86 15.01 -3.29 12.84
CA GLU A 86 16.34 -3.41 12.24
C GLU A 86 17.39 -2.55 12.97
N VAL A 87 17.06 -1.29 13.31
CA VAL A 87 17.97 -0.39 14.05
C VAL A 87 18.25 -0.89 15.48
N GLY A 88 17.27 -1.53 16.13
CA GLY A 88 17.46 -2.18 17.43
C GLY A 88 18.31 -3.47 17.40
N CYS A 89 18.54 -4.03 16.21
CA CYS A 89 19.22 -5.31 16.01
C CYS A 89 20.76 -5.19 15.91
N CYS A 90 21.33 -3.99 15.96
CA CYS A 90 22.78 -3.78 15.90
C CYS A 90 23.57 -4.26 17.15
N LEU A 91 22.90 -4.90 18.13
CA LEU A 91 23.51 -5.46 19.35
C LEU A 91 23.79 -6.97 19.28
N GLY A 92 23.83 -7.57 18.08
CA GLY A 92 24.33 -8.94 17.89
C GLY A 92 23.35 -10.08 18.20
N GLN A 93 22.08 -9.77 18.48
CA GLN A 93 21.00 -10.75 18.52
C GLN A 93 20.13 -10.58 17.28
N PHE A 94 20.35 -11.41 16.27
CA PHE A 94 19.42 -11.56 15.15
C PHE A 94 18.00 -11.73 15.72
N PRO A 95 16.98 -10.98 15.26
CA PRO A 95 15.63 -11.26 15.68
C PRO A 95 15.34 -12.66 15.16
N ASN A 96 14.77 -13.51 16.02
CA ASN A 96 14.40 -14.88 15.69
C ASN A 96 13.89 -14.96 14.24
N LEU A 97 14.44 -15.87 13.43
CA LEU A 97 13.99 -16.14 12.06
C LEU A 97 12.47 -16.31 11.96
N TRP A 98 11.87 -16.79 13.06
CA TRP A 98 10.43 -16.83 13.29
C TRP A 98 9.73 -15.46 13.14
N THR A 99 10.26 -14.41 13.76
CA THR A 99 9.74 -13.04 13.69
C THR A 99 9.80 -12.52 12.25
N ARG A 100 10.93 -12.73 11.56
CA ARG A 100 11.07 -12.36 10.13
C ARG A 100 10.10 -13.12 9.23
N SER A 101 9.87 -14.41 9.50
CA SER A 101 8.89 -15.21 8.77
C SER A 101 7.46 -14.69 8.99
N GLN A 102 7.10 -14.27 10.21
CA GLN A 102 5.81 -13.65 10.49
C GLN A 102 5.64 -12.29 9.79
N LEU A 103 6.68 -11.47 9.76
CA LEU A 103 6.70 -10.18 9.07
C LEU A 103 6.54 -10.34 7.56
N SER A 104 7.27 -11.28 6.96
CA SER A 104 7.15 -11.59 5.52
C SER A 104 5.71 -11.98 5.14
N LYS A 105 5.03 -12.79 5.97
CA LYS A 105 3.61 -13.12 5.77
C LYS A 105 2.70 -11.89 5.87
N LYS A 106 2.97 -10.99 6.81
CA LYS A 106 2.22 -9.71 6.91
C LYS A 106 2.45 -8.82 5.68
N PHE A 107 3.68 -8.78 5.16
CA PHE A 107 3.97 -8.05 3.92
C PHE A 107 3.19 -8.62 2.73
N GLU A 108 3.16 -9.94 2.58
CA GLU A 108 2.38 -10.60 1.53
C GLU A 108 0.88 -10.32 1.65
N GLU A 109 0.33 -10.36 2.87
CA GLU A 109 -1.06 -10.00 3.12
C GLU A 109 -1.34 -8.55 2.74
N MET A 110 -0.47 -7.62 3.12
CA MET A 110 -0.60 -6.20 2.78
C MET A 110 -0.47 -5.95 1.27
N ILE A 111 0.46 -6.63 0.59
CA ILE A 111 0.59 -6.60 -0.88
C ILE A 111 -0.71 -7.05 -1.55
N ARG A 112 -1.36 -8.09 -1.03
CA ARG A 112 -2.65 -8.57 -1.54
C ARG A 112 -3.74 -7.51 -1.32
N GLN A 113 -3.85 -6.97 -0.11
CA GLN A 113 -4.83 -5.92 0.22
C GLN A 113 -4.65 -4.68 -0.68
N ILE A 114 -3.42 -4.19 -0.87
CA ILE A 114 -3.13 -3.07 -1.77
C ILE A 114 -3.54 -3.40 -3.21
N SER A 115 -3.25 -4.61 -3.67
CA SER A 115 -3.61 -5.04 -5.03
C SER A 115 -5.14 -5.09 -5.22
N GLU A 116 -5.88 -5.53 -4.21
CA GLU A 116 -7.35 -5.47 -4.22
C GLU A 116 -7.88 -4.03 -4.24
N VAL A 117 -7.31 -3.13 -3.43
CA VAL A 117 -7.69 -1.71 -3.45
C VAL A 117 -7.45 -1.11 -4.84
N LEU A 118 -6.27 -1.33 -5.42
CA LEU A 118 -5.95 -0.87 -6.77
C LEU A 118 -6.89 -1.43 -7.84
N ALA A 119 -7.25 -2.71 -7.77
CA ALA A 119 -8.19 -3.32 -8.70
C ALA A 119 -9.60 -2.69 -8.61
N ASN A 120 -10.02 -2.31 -7.40
CA ASN A 120 -11.33 -1.70 -7.15
C ASN A 120 -11.42 -0.21 -7.55
N ARG A 121 -10.35 0.39 -8.08
CA ARG A 121 -10.36 1.79 -8.59
C ARG A 121 -11.12 1.93 -9.92
N ASN A 122 -11.61 0.83 -10.50
CA ASN A 122 -12.21 0.79 -11.84
C ASN A 122 -13.65 1.33 -11.87
N PHE A 123 -13.84 2.61 -11.55
CA PHE A 123 -15.08 3.35 -11.77
C PHE A 123 -14.89 4.35 -12.93
N ASP A 124 -15.77 4.29 -13.92
CA ASP A 124 -15.71 5.14 -15.13
C ASP A 124 -16.14 6.58 -14.87
N ARG A 125 -17.03 6.78 -13.89
CA ARG A 125 -17.58 8.08 -13.51
C ARG A 125 -17.13 8.41 -12.09
N ILE A 126 -16.62 9.63 -11.92
CA ILE A 126 -16.16 10.13 -10.62
C ILE A 126 -17.10 11.17 -10.00
N SER A 127 -17.89 11.84 -10.82
CA SER A 127 -18.75 12.95 -10.40
C SER A 127 -20.00 13.08 -11.27
N TYR A 128 -20.99 13.81 -10.75
CA TYR A 128 -22.23 14.11 -11.44
C TYR A 128 -22.70 15.54 -11.15
N ARG A 129 -23.35 16.14 -12.15
CA ARG A 129 -24.03 17.42 -11.98
C ARG A 129 -25.40 17.20 -11.36
N VAL A 130 -25.73 18.03 -10.37
CA VAL A 130 -27.10 18.12 -9.87
C VAL A 130 -27.86 19.09 -10.78
N PRO A 131 -29.03 18.69 -11.33
CA PRO A 131 -29.88 19.62 -12.06
C PRO A 131 -30.25 20.79 -11.14
N SER A 132 -30.04 22.02 -11.59
CA SER A 132 -30.48 23.20 -10.85
C SER A 132 -31.99 23.11 -10.64
N GLU A 133 -32.46 23.15 -9.39
CA GLU A 133 -33.85 23.46 -9.10
C GLU A 133 -34.09 24.88 -9.59
N VAL A 134 -34.67 25.01 -10.78
CA VAL A 134 -35.20 26.29 -11.25
C VAL A 134 -36.40 26.60 -10.37
N THR A 135 -36.18 27.27 -9.24
CA THR A 135 -37.26 27.96 -8.53
C THR A 135 -37.77 29.05 -9.46
N ILE A 136 -38.83 28.73 -10.21
CA ILE A 136 -39.64 29.72 -10.90
C ILE A 136 -40.32 30.51 -9.78
N THR A 137 -39.75 31.65 -9.41
CA THR A 137 -40.42 32.62 -8.53
C THR A 137 -41.62 33.16 -9.32
N PRO A 138 -42.88 32.93 -8.90
CA PRO A 138 -44.03 33.51 -9.58
C PRO A 138 -44.03 35.04 -9.40
N PRO A 139 -44.58 35.80 -10.37
CA PRO A 139 -44.64 37.26 -10.35
C PRO A 139 -45.49 37.84 -9.21
#